data_AF-A0A3C1FAF5-F1
#
_entry.id   AF-A0A3C1FAF5-F1
#
_cell.length_a   1.000
_cell.length_b   1.000
_cell.length_c   1.000
_cell.angle_alpha   90.00
_cell.angle_beta   90.00
_cell.angle_gamma   90.00
#
_symmetry.space_group_name_H-M   'P 1'
#
loop_
_entity.id
_entity.type
_entity.pdbx_description
1 polymer ?
#
loop_
_entity_poly.entity_id
_entity_poly.type
_entity_poly.pdbx_seq_one_letter_code
_entity_poly.pdbx_strand_id
1 'polypeptide(L)'
;AICLALLKKYCDRFYSFKEADWKKDKLEYCEISADDRNLIDEYVVSVRESEQDIILQIKNLQKLIKEGKLQDFDLNLMSALYFDKHLYNPIFANKPNNATENKDLLSITPVALNEGERRLVCNLRDFCQKQPSILQGKEIYLLRNQSKTGFGFFEEGGFFPDFILWVMDGEQQHVVFIDPKGIRNLDGLSDPKITFYKRIKEIEAKLADRSISLESIIVSVTPHNNIPWAIDITEETLEENHIFFQKEDDRTYIEKIFKLVV
;
A
#
# COMPACT_ATOMS: atom_id res chain seq x y z
N ALA A 1 2.72 13.26 -35.14
CA ALA A 1 2.21 12.47 -33.99
C ALA A 1 3.19 12.46 -32.81
N ILE A 2 4.47 12.11 -33.01
CA ILE A 2 5.48 11.98 -31.93
C ILE A 2 5.77 13.31 -31.21
N CYS A 3 5.98 14.42 -31.93
CA CYS A 3 6.24 15.72 -31.28
C CYS A 3 5.09 16.20 -30.39
N LEU A 4 3.84 15.94 -30.77
CA LEU A 4 2.68 16.32 -29.96
C LEU A 4 2.61 15.48 -28.67
N ALA A 5 2.92 14.19 -28.75
CA ALA A 5 2.98 13.31 -27.58
C ALA A 5 4.10 13.72 -26.62
N LEU A 6 5.28 14.06 -27.15
CA LEU A 6 6.41 14.56 -26.35
C LEU A 6 6.09 15.91 -25.69
N LEU A 7 5.46 16.83 -26.42
CA LEU A 7 5.07 18.13 -25.88
C LEU A 7 4.03 17.98 -24.76
N LYS A 8 3.02 17.12 -24.93
CA LYS A 8 2.05 16.80 -23.86
C LYS A 8 2.74 16.23 -22.63
N LYS A 9 3.60 15.22 -22.80
CA LYS A 9 4.37 14.62 -21.70
C LYS A 9 5.24 15.67 -20.99
N TYR A 10 5.84 16.60 -21.73
CA TYR A 10 6.59 17.71 -21.15
C TYR A 10 5.70 18.66 -20.36
N CYS A 11 4.58 19.11 -20.93
CA CYS A 11 3.64 20.01 -20.25
C CYS A 11 3.08 19.38 -18.97
N ASP A 12 2.71 18.10 -19.00
CA ASP A 12 2.22 17.36 -17.83
C ASP A 12 3.29 17.30 -16.73
N ARG A 13 4.54 16.99 -17.12
CA ARG A 13 5.68 16.94 -16.18
C ARG A 13 5.99 18.33 -15.60
N PHE A 14 5.96 19.38 -16.41
CA PHE A 14 6.23 20.74 -15.98
C PHE A 14 5.13 21.28 -15.06
N TYR A 15 3.86 21.04 -15.40
CA TYR A 15 2.73 21.39 -14.55
C TYR A 15 2.82 20.67 -13.20
N SER A 16 3.03 19.35 -13.22
CA SER A 16 3.18 18.55 -11.99
C SER A 16 4.33 19.04 -11.12
N PHE A 17 5.46 19.42 -11.74
CA PHE A 17 6.60 20.02 -11.04
C PHE A 17 6.24 21.35 -10.36
N LYS A 18 5.49 22.23 -11.05
CA LYS A 18 5.09 23.53 -10.47
C LYS A 18 3.99 23.41 -9.42
N GLU A 19 3.06 22.48 -9.60
CA GLU A 19 2.06 22.17 -8.59
C GLU A 19 2.70 21.60 -7.32
N ALA A 20 3.66 20.68 -7.48
CA ALA A 20 4.47 20.15 -6.37
C ALA A 20 5.19 21.25 -5.59
N ASP A 21 5.92 22.11 -6.31
CA ASP A 21 6.69 23.23 -5.74
C ASP A 21 5.79 24.19 -4.94
N TRP A 22 4.58 24.47 -5.43
CA TRP A 22 3.60 25.33 -4.76
C TRP A 22 2.89 24.67 -3.55
N LYS A 23 2.87 23.33 -3.45
CA LYS A 23 2.29 22.60 -2.32
C LYS A 23 3.30 22.23 -1.24
N LYS A 24 4.60 22.27 -1.57
CA LYS A 24 5.70 21.86 -0.69
C LYS A 24 5.74 22.60 0.65
N ASP A 25 5.33 23.85 0.69
CA ASP A 25 5.25 24.69 1.89
C ASP A 25 3.91 24.55 2.65
N LYS A 26 3.01 23.69 2.18
CA LYS A 26 1.65 23.48 2.72
C LYS A 26 1.42 22.04 3.18
N LEU A 27 2.47 21.23 3.24
CA LEU A 27 2.39 19.91 3.84
C LEU A 27 2.28 20.09 5.35
N GLU A 28 1.17 19.63 5.90
CA GLU A 28 0.90 19.63 7.34
C GLU A 28 0.92 18.21 7.86
N TYR A 29 1.45 18.05 9.06
CA TYR A 29 1.27 16.83 9.82
C TYR A 29 -0.15 16.83 10.39
N CYS A 30 -0.90 15.77 10.09
CA CYS A 30 -2.25 15.59 10.61
C CYS A 30 -2.30 14.33 11.46
N GLU A 31 -2.91 14.42 12.63
CA GLU A 31 -3.30 13.25 13.41
C GLU A 31 -4.46 12.53 12.71
N ILE A 32 -4.44 11.20 12.74
CA ILE A 32 -5.54 10.37 12.24
C ILE A 32 -6.60 10.32 13.33
N SER A 33 -7.72 11.02 13.11
CA SER A 33 -8.89 10.94 13.98
C SER A 33 -9.80 9.77 13.58
N ALA A 34 -10.76 9.42 14.44
CA ALA A 34 -11.70 8.33 14.18
C ALA A 34 -12.62 8.57 12.96
N ASP A 35 -12.75 9.82 12.51
CA ASP A 35 -13.51 10.26 11.34
C ASP A 35 -12.62 10.54 10.11
N ASP A 36 -11.35 10.10 10.13
CA ASP A 36 -10.44 10.24 8.99
C ASP A 36 -10.99 9.52 7.77
N ARG A 37 -10.87 10.15 6.59
CA ARG A 37 -11.41 9.64 5.32
C ARG A 37 -10.74 8.35 4.83
N ASN A 38 -9.62 7.96 5.42
CA ASN A 38 -8.99 6.67 5.16
C ASN A 38 -9.65 5.52 5.93
N LEU A 39 -10.34 5.84 7.03
CA LEU A 39 -11.17 4.91 7.76
C LEU A 39 -12.52 4.82 7.06
N ILE A 40 -12.98 3.59 6.86
CA ILE A 40 -14.25 3.33 6.20
C ILE A 40 -15.28 2.87 7.23
N ASP A 41 -16.45 3.50 7.19
CA ASP A 41 -17.57 3.10 8.05
C ASP A 41 -18.28 1.87 7.48
N GLU A 42 -18.38 1.79 6.15
CA GLU A 42 -19.12 0.74 5.46
C GLU A 42 -18.54 0.38 4.10
N TYR A 43 -18.88 -0.84 3.67
CA TYR A 43 -18.64 -1.31 2.32
C TYR A 43 -19.92 -1.21 1.50
N VAL A 44 -19.83 -0.58 0.32
CA VAL A 44 -20.92 -0.60 -0.65
C VAL A 44 -20.67 -1.75 -1.61
N VAL A 45 -21.54 -2.76 -1.57
CA VAL A 45 -21.46 -3.94 -2.44
C VAL A 45 -22.62 -3.93 -3.43
N SER A 46 -22.32 -3.92 -4.72
CA SER A 46 -23.31 -4.03 -5.78
C SER A 46 -23.20 -5.39 -6.46
N VAL A 47 -24.31 -6.13 -6.48
CA VAL A 47 -24.38 -7.50 -7.00
C VAL A 47 -25.53 -7.60 -7.99
N ARG A 48 -25.34 -8.35 -9.07
CA ARG A 48 -26.43 -8.67 -10.00
C ARG A 48 -27.49 -9.51 -9.27
N GLU A 49 -28.76 -9.17 -9.46
CA GLU A 49 -29.89 -9.83 -8.78
C GLU A 49 -29.97 -11.34 -9.07
N SER A 50 -29.47 -11.81 -10.22
CA SER A 50 -29.42 -13.24 -10.54
C SER A 50 -28.45 -14.03 -9.66
N GLU A 51 -27.47 -13.39 -9.03
CA GLU A 51 -26.40 -14.05 -8.25
C GLU A 51 -26.83 -14.31 -6.80
N GLN A 52 -27.87 -15.14 -6.63
CA GLN A 52 -28.47 -15.43 -5.32
C GLN A 52 -27.47 -16.03 -4.32
N ASP A 53 -26.54 -16.86 -4.78
CA ASP A 53 -25.51 -17.46 -3.92
C ASP A 53 -24.54 -16.40 -3.37
N ILE A 54 -24.12 -15.44 -4.20
CA ILE A 54 -23.24 -14.34 -3.78
C ILE A 54 -23.96 -13.45 -2.77
N ILE A 55 -25.24 -13.13 -3.01
CA ILE A 55 -26.07 -12.34 -2.09
C ILE A 55 -26.17 -13.04 -0.73
N LEU A 56 -26.38 -14.36 -0.71
CA LEU A 56 -26.46 -15.14 0.53
C LEU A 56 -25.13 -15.13 1.28
N GLN A 57 -24.01 -15.29 0.58
CA GLN A 57 -22.67 -15.24 1.18
C GLN A 57 -22.36 -13.86 1.79
N ILE A 58 -22.70 -12.77 1.10
CA ILE A 58 -22.51 -11.39 1.63
C ILE A 58 -23.37 -11.17 2.87
N LYS A 59 -24.62 -11.64 2.88
CA LYS A 59 -25.50 -11.56 4.08
C LYS A 59 -24.92 -12.35 5.25
N ASN A 60 -24.33 -13.52 4.99
CA ASN A 60 -23.67 -14.29 6.03
C ASN A 60 -22.43 -13.57 6.57
N LEU A 61 -21.61 -13.00 5.69
CA LEU A 61 -20.45 -12.18 6.10
C LEU A 61 -20.89 -10.99 6.96
N GLN A 62 -21.95 -10.27 6.57
CA GLN A 62 -22.51 -9.17 7.36
C GLN A 62 -22.93 -9.63 8.77
N LYS A 63 -23.51 -10.83 8.88
CA LYS A 63 -23.88 -11.42 10.17
C LYS A 63 -22.63 -11.74 11.02
N LEU A 64 -21.60 -12.33 10.43
CA LEU A 64 -20.34 -12.63 11.13
C LEU A 64 -19.64 -11.37 11.66
N ILE A 65 -19.66 -10.28 10.89
CA ILE A 65 -19.14 -8.97 11.31
C ILE A 65 -19.93 -8.46 12.53
N LYS A 66 -21.26 -8.47 12.47
CA LYS A 66 -22.12 -8.02 13.59
C LYS A 66 -21.96 -8.84 14.86
N GLU A 67 -21.64 -10.13 14.72
CA GLU A 67 -21.40 -11.03 15.85
C GLU A 67 -19.97 -10.93 16.42
N GLY A 68 -19.07 -10.16 15.81
CA GLY A 68 -17.66 -10.06 16.21
C GLY A 68 -16.88 -11.35 16.00
N LYS A 69 -17.34 -12.24 15.11
CA LYS A 69 -16.71 -13.54 14.81
C LYS A 69 -16.04 -13.55 13.44
N LEU A 70 -15.58 -12.39 13.00
CA LEU A 70 -14.96 -12.25 11.69
C LEU A 70 -13.69 -13.09 11.63
N GLN A 71 -13.59 -13.89 10.58
CA GLN A 71 -12.41 -14.63 10.16
C GLN A 71 -12.27 -14.47 8.64
N ASP A 72 -11.20 -15.00 8.07
CA ASP A 72 -11.08 -15.10 6.61
C ASP A 72 -12.33 -15.77 6.04
N PHE A 73 -12.99 -15.08 5.12
CA PHE A 73 -14.23 -15.53 4.52
C PHE A 73 -14.10 -15.51 3.00
N ASP A 74 -14.34 -16.66 2.39
CA ASP A 74 -14.20 -16.81 0.95
C ASP A 74 -15.52 -16.50 0.23
N LEU A 75 -15.49 -15.50 -0.65
CA LEU A 75 -16.58 -15.22 -1.59
C LEU A 75 -16.18 -15.80 -2.95
N ASN A 76 -17.15 -16.16 -3.79
CA ASN A 76 -16.84 -16.84 -5.05
C ASN A 76 -15.73 -16.12 -5.87
N LEU A 77 -15.81 -14.80 -6.02
CA LEU A 77 -14.87 -13.98 -6.83
C LEU A 77 -13.79 -13.24 -6.03
N MET A 78 -13.95 -13.10 -4.72
CA MET A 78 -13.09 -12.29 -3.84
C MET A 78 -12.95 -12.95 -2.46
N SER A 79 -12.04 -12.49 -1.64
CA SER A 79 -11.91 -12.98 -0.26
C SER A 79 -11.97 -11.79 0.69
N ALA A 80 -12.69 -11.94 1.78
CA ALA A 80 -12.68 -11.00 2.91
C ALA A 80 -11.60 -11.49 3.89
N LEU A 81 -10.49 -10.76 3.96
CA LEU A 81 -9.36 -11.07 4.83
C LEU A 81 -9.56 -10.42 6.19
N TYR A 82 -9.27 -11.16 7.25
CA TYR A 82 -9.18 -10.64 8.60
C TYR A 82 -7.70 -10.43 8.99
N PHE A 83 -7.40 -9.23 9.47
CA PHE A 83 -6.10 -8.90 10.06
C PHE A 83 -6.33 -7.98 11.26
N ASP A 84 -6.10 -8.51 12.46
CA ASP A 84 -6.32 -7.83 13.76
C ASP A 84 -5.51 -6.54 13.93
N LYS A 85 -4.41 -6.41 13.19
CA LYS A 85 -3.56 -5.21 13.17
C LYS A 85 -3.94 -4.22 12.07
N HIS A 86 -4.93 -4.52 11.24
CA HIS A 86 -5.42 -3.55 10.25
C HIS A 86 -6.51 -2.65 10.86
N LEU A 87 -6.48 -1.35 10.54
CA LEU A 87 -7.36 -0.35 11.18
C LEU A 87 -8.86 -0.51 10.84
N TYR A 88 -9.19 -1.28 9.80
CA TYR A 88 -10.55 -1.69 9.51
C TYR A 88 -10.60 -3.15 9.05
N ASN A 89 -11.70 -3.86 9.33
CA ASN A 89 -11.86 -5.26 8.94
C ASN A 89 -13.31 -5.53 8.49
N PRO A 90 -13.54 -6.44 7.52
CA PRO A 90 -12.53 -7.18 6.74
C PRO A 90 -11.88 -6.31 5.67
N ILE A 91 -10.77 -6.78 5.08
CA ILE A 91 -10.18 -6.20 3.88
C ILE A 91 -10.51 -7.11 2.69
N PHE A 92 -11.23 -6.59 1.70
CA PHE A 92 -11.54 -7.38 0.51
C PHE A 92 -10.36 -7.44 -0.45
N ALA A 93 -10.08 -8.62 -0.98
CA ALA A 93 -9.04 -8.87 -1.96
C ALA A 93 -9.57 -9.73 -3.13
N ASN A 94 -9.09 -9.46 -4.33
CA ASN A 94 -9.38 -10.30 -5.48
C ASN A 94 -8.74 -11.68 -5.31
N LYS A 95 -9.42 -12.72 -5.82
CA LYS A 95 -8.83 -14.07 -5.81
C LYS A 95 -7.63 -14.17 -6.75
N PRO A 96 -6.64 -15.01 -6.41
CA PRO A 96 -5.56 -15.36 -7.34
C PRO A 96 -6.15 -15.82 -8.68
N ASN A 97 -5.63 -15.30 -9.78
CA ASN A 97 -6.06 -15.59 -11.17
C ASN A 97 -7.44 -15.05 -11.58
N ASN A 98 -8.20 -14.38 -10.69
CA ASN A 98 -9.37 -13.59 -11.04
C ASN A 98 -8.98 -12.11 -11.08
N ALA A 99 -8.28 -11.72 -12.16
CA ALA A 99 -7.69 -10.39 -12.30
C ALA A 99 -8.70 -9.26 -12.52
N THR A 100 -9.97 -9.59 -12.72
CA THR A 100 -11.01 -8.61 -13.04
C THR A 100 -12.20 -8.86 -12.15
N GLU A 101 -12.52 -7.88 -11.30
CA GLU A 101 -13.90 -7.68 -10.85
C GLU A 101 -14.75 -7.72 -12.12
N ASN A 102 -15.53 -8.78 -12.35
CA ASN A 102 -16.56 -8.72 -13.35
C ASN A 102 -17.60 -7.74 -12.79
N LYS A 103 -17.39 -6.44 -13.04
CA LYS A 103 -18.15 -5.34 -12.44
C LYS A 103 -19.65 -5.48 -12.69
N ASP A 104 -20.02 -6.20 -13.76
CA ASP A 104 -21.40 -6.49 -14.11
C ASP A 104 -22.04 -7.59 -13.24
N LEU A 105 -21.25 -8.37 -12.51
CA LEU A 105 -21.67 -9.41 -11.57
C LEU A 105 -21.55 -8.94 -10.12
N LEU A 106 -20.39 -8.39 -9.75
CA LEU A 106 -20.05 -8.00 -8.39
C LEU A 106 -19.05 -6.85 -8.40
N SER A 107 -19.34 -5.78 -7.68
CA SER A 107 -18.40 -4.69 -7.40
C SER A 107 -18.48 -4.28 -5.93
N ILE A 108 -17.36 -3.79 -5.41
CA ILE A 108 -17.23 -3.38 -4.02
C ILE A 108 -16.50 -2.04 -3.92
N THR A 109 -16.96 -1.19 -3.00
CA THR A 109 -16.32 0.09 -2.68
C THR A 109 -16.02 0.13 -1.17
N PRO A 110 -14.76 0.38 -0.76
CA PRO A 110 -13.56 0.52 -1.58
C PRO A 110 -13.22 -0.71 -2.43
N VAL A 111 -12.53 -0.48 -3.55
CA VAL A 111 -12.14 -1.52 -4.54
C VAL A 111 -11.36 -2.64 -3.85
N ALA A 112 -11.55 -3.89 -4.24
CA ALA A 112 -10.82 -5.00 -3.64
C ALA A 112 -9.30 -4.91 -3.95
N LEU A 113 -8.47 -5.40 -3.03
CA LEU A 113 -7.02 -5.47 -3.22
C LEU A 113 -6.68 -6.28 -4.47
N ASN A 114 -5.68 -5.82 -5.23
CA ASN A 114 -5.07 -6.60 -6.29
C ASN A 114 -4.16 -7.72 -5.71
N GLU A 115 -3.65 -8.61 -6.54
CA GLU A 115 -2.85 -9.76 -6.06
C GLU A 115 -1.54 -9.35 -5.34
N GLY A 116 -0.90 -8.25 -5.75
CA GLY A 116 0.31 -7.75 -5.09
C GLY A 116 0.03 -7.14 -3.72
N GLU A 117 -1.02 -6.32 -3.63
CA GLU A 117 -1.49 -5.75 -2.36
C GLU A 117 -1.98 -6.85 -1.40
N ARG A 118 -2.76 -7.81 -1.92
CA ARG A 118 -3.22 -8.99 -1.17
C ARG A 118 -2.04 -9.74 -0.57
N ARG A 119 -1.00 -10.01 -1.38
CA ARG A 119 0.21 -10.70 -0.94
C ARG A 119 0.94 -9.93 0.15
N LEU A 120 1.05 -8.60 0.03
CA LEU A 120 1.64 -7.76 1.07
C LEU A 120 0.92 -7.94 2.41
N VAL A 121 -0.42 -7.81 2.41
CA VAL A 121 -1.24 -7.95 3.62
C VAL A 121 -1.11 -9.34 4.22
N CYS A 122 -1.23 -10.40 3.41
CA CYS A 122 -1.09 -11.77 3.89
C CYS A 122 0.29 -12.04 4.48
N ASN A 123 1.37 -11.64 3.80
CA ASN A 123 2.73 -11.90 4.26
C ASN A 123 3.05 -11.11 5.54
N LEU A 124 2.59 -9.86 5.65
CA LEU A 124 2.72 -9.07 6.87
C LEU A 124 1.95 -9.69 8.04
N ARG A 125 0.72 -10.14 7.79
CA ARG A 125 -0.10 -10.84 8.79
C ARG A 125 0.61 -12.10 9.28
N ASP A 126 1.08 -12.94 8.37
CA ASP A 126 1.78 -14.18 8.70
C ASP A 126 3.09 -13.92 9.46
N PHE A 127 3.80 -12.84 9.12
CA PHE A 127 4.99 -12.40 9.85
C PHE A 127 4.64 -11.97 11.29
N CYS A 128 3.60 -11.16 11.47
CA CYS A 128 3.14 -10.75 12.80
C CYS A 128 2.67 -11.93 13.66
N GLN A 129 1.95 -12.89 13.07
CA GLN A 129 1.46 -14.08 13.77
C GLN A 129 2.59 -14.99 14.27
N LYS A 130 3.74 -15.01 13.59
CA LYS A 130 4.94 -15.74 14.05
C LYS A 130 5.61 -15.09 15.26
N GLN A 131 5.23 -13.86 15.62
CA GLN A 131 5.80 -13.09 16.73
C GLN A 131 7.35 -13.11 16.76
N PRO A 132 8.03 -12.75 15.65
CA PRO A 132 9.48 -12.69 15.62
C PRO A 132 10.01 -11.68 16.65
N SER A 133 11.23 -11.93 17.14
CA SER A 133 11.87 -11.13 18.19
C SER A 133 11.97 -9.63 17.86
N ILE A 134 12.11 -9.28 16.58
CA ILE A 134 12.16 -7.89 16.12
C ILE A 134 10.87 -7.11 16.43
N LEU A 135 9.73 -7.79 16.64
CA LEU A 135 8.45 -7.19 16.99
C LEU A 135 8.17 -7.16 18.50
N GLN A 136 9.09 -7.65 19.32
CA GLN A 136 8.88 -7.70 20.76
C GLN A 136 8.75 -6.29 21.34
N GLY A 137 7.67 -6.06 22.09
CA GLY A 137 7.38 -4.77 22.71
C GLY A 137 6.82 -3.71 21.76
N LYS A 138 6.57 -4.06 20.49
CA LYS A 138 6.09 -3.13 19.47
C LYS A 138 4.62 -3.33 19.16
N GLU A 139 3.91 -2.24 18.95
CA GLU A 139 2.57 -2.25 18.38
C GLU A 139 2.66 -1.97 16.89
N ILE A 140 1.80 -2.62 16.12
CA ILE A 140 1.87 -2.58 14.66
C ILE A 140 0.46 -2.38 14.16
N TYR A 141 0.30 -1.38 13.31
CA TYR A 141 -0.95 -1.04 12.68
C TYR A 141 -0.74 -0.91 11.17
N LEU A 142 -1.63 -1.48 10.39
CA LEU A 142 -1.65 -1.32 8.94
C LEU A 142 -2.90 -0.55 8.55
N LEU A 143 -2.73 0.48 7.73
CA LEU A 143 -3.80 1.24 7.12
C LEU A 143 -3.66 1.17 5.60
N ARG A 144 -4.70 0.72 4.91
CA ARG A 144 -4.80 0.95 3.46
C ARG A 144 -5.11 2.43 3.22
N ASN A 145 -4.30 3.05 2.38
CA ASN A 145 -4.47 4.42 1.98
C ASN A 145 -5.54 4.54 0.89
N GLN A 146 -6.57 5.35 1.11
CA GLN A 146 -7.66 5.50 0.14
C GLN A 146 -7.22 6.35 -1.05
N SER A 147 -7.48 5.88 -2.27
CA SER A 147 -7.14 6.64 -3.48
C SER A 147 -7.87 7.99 -3.51
N LYS A 148 -7.15 9.07 -3.82
CA LYS A 148 -7.64 10.48 -3.97
C LYS A 148 -8.04 11.21 -2.68
N THR A 149 -8.43 10.49 -1.63
CA THR A 149 -8.80 11.09 -0.34
C THR A 149 -7.76 10.85 0.75
N GLY A 150 -6.85 9.89 0.52
CA GLY A 150 -5.82 9.51 1.46
C GLY A 150 -4.55 10.33 1.38
N PHE A 151 -3.56 9.89 2.14
CA PHE A 151 -2.26 10.54 2.27
C PHE A 151 -1.49 10.46 0.96
N GLY A 152 -0.94 11.58 0.52
CA GLY A 152 -0.21 11.65 -0.73
C GLY A 152 0.88 12.68 -0.66
N PHE A 153 2.00 12.37 -1.28
CA PHE A 153 3.12 13.28 -1.43
C PHE A 153 3.11 13.82 -2.85
N PHE A 154 2.77 15.10 -2.97
CA PHE A 154 2.53 15.74 -4.26
C PHE A 154 3.83 16.13 -5.00
N GLU A 155 4.97 15.51 -4.69
CA GLU A 155 6.27 15.92 -5.21
C GLU A 155 6.74 15.06 -6.41
N GLU A 156 7.38 15.71 -7.39
CA GLU A 156 7.98 15.17 -8.63
C GLU A 156 7.34 13.91 -9.24
N GLY A 157 6.03 13.94 -9.49
CA GLY A 157 5.32 12.85 -10.21
C GLY A 157 4.29 12.10 -9.37
N GLY A 158 4.06 12.54 -8.13
CA GLY A 158 2.96 12.09 -7.28
C GLY A 158 3.23 10.70 -6.71
N PHE A 159 3.63 10.67 -5.45
CA PHE A 159 3.77 9.42 -4.70
C PHE A 159 2.54 9.25 -3.80
N PHE A 160 1.75 8.23 -4.10
CA PHE A 160 0.56 7.85 -3.35
C PHE A 160 0.76 6.39 -2.95
N PRO A 161 1.25 6.12 -1.73
CA PRO A 161 1.47 4.76 -1.26
C PRO A 161 0.11 4.06 -1.10
N ASP A 162 0.05 2.75 -1.32
CA ASP A 162 -1.20 2.01 -1.12
C ASP A 162 -1.44 1.66 0.35
N PHE A 163 -0.37 1.60 1.15
CA PHE A 163 -0.43 1.28 2.58
C PHE A 163 0.46 2.18 3.44
N ILE A 164 0.03 2.36 4.68
CA ILE A 164 0.78 2.98 5.76
C ILE A 164 0.93 1.94 6.85
N LEU A 165 2.16 1.52 7.10
CA LEU A 165 2.54 0.67 8.22
C LEU A 165 3.03 1.58 9.34
N TRP A 166 2.35 1.53 10.48
CA TRP A 166 2.68 2.30 11.66
C TRP A 166 3.17 1.37 12.77
N VAL A 167 4.42 1.53 13.17
CA VAL A 167 5.06 0.73 14.22
C VAL A 167 5.34 1.64 15.42
N MET A 168 4.76 1.30 16.56
CA MET A 168 5.04 1.95 17.84
C MET A 168 6.11 1.16 18.58
N ASP A 169 7.25 1.78 18.86
CA ASP A 169 8.34 1.23 19.66
C ASP A 169 8.58 2.11 20.89
N GLY A 170 7.78 1.89 21.94
CA GLY A 170 7.75 2.77 23.10
C GLY A 170 7.25 4.17 22.73
N GLU A 171 8.10 5.18 22.90
CA GLU A 171 7.81 6.56 22.51
C GLU A 171 8.13 6.85 21.02
N GLN A 172 8.83 5.93 20.34
CA GLN A 172 9.17 6.08 18.93
C GLN A 172 8.04 5.58 18.02
N GLN A 173 7.75 6.33 16.98
CA GLN A 173 6.79 6.02 15.94
C GLN A 173 7.50 5.90 14.60
N HIS A 174 7.36 4.75 13.96
CA HIS A 174 7.86 4.52 12.61
C HIS A 174 6.67 4.48 11.66
N VAL A 175 6.57 5.49 10.80
CA VAL A 175 5.51 5.61 9.78
C VAL A 175 6.11 5.26 8.42
N VAL A 176 5.74 4.09 7.92
CA VAL A 176 6.32 3.50 6.71
C VAL A 176 5.28 3.48 5.61
N PHE A 177 5.54 4.22 4.54
CA PHE A 177 4.69 4.29 3.36
C PHE A 177 5.10 3.21 2.35
N ILE A 178 4.19 2.27 2.08
CA ILE A 178 4.47 1.08 1.28
C ILE A 178 3.64 1.10 -0.01
N ASP A 179 4.30 0.96 -1.16
CA ASP A 179 3.70 0.97 -2.50
C ASP A 179 4.01 -0.35 -3.25
N PRO A 180 3.14 -1.37 -3.15
CA PRO A 180 3.25 -2.61 -3.90
C PRO A 180 2.95 -2.40 -5.40
N LYS A 181 3.99 -2.28 -6.24
CA LYS A 181 3.83 -1.90 -7.65
C LYS A 181 4.72 -2.65 -8.63
N GLY A 182 4.36 -2.59 -9.91
CA GLY A 182 5.24 -2.98 -10.99
C GLY A 182 6.22 -1.85 -11.32
N ILE A 183 7.53 -2.13 -11.25
CA ILE A 183 8.58 -1.12 -11.50
C ILE A 183 9.25 -1.24 -12.87
N ARG A 184 8.79 -2.17 -13.72
CA ARG A 184 9.35 -2.42 -15.06
C ARG A 184 9.46 -1.17 -15.94
N ASN A 185 8.50 -0.26 -15.85
CA ASN A 185 8.39 0.92 -16.71
C ASN A 185 8.90 2.21 -16.05
N LEU A 186 9.60 2.10 -14.90
CA LEU A 186 10.22 3.25 -14.24
C LEU A 186 11.55 3.62 -14.93
N ASP A 187 11.96 4.88 -14.77
CA ASP A 187 13.18 5.46 -15.35
C ASP A 187 14.44 5.11 -14.52
N GLY A 188 14.58 3.82 -14.14
CA GLY A 188 15.72 3.32 -13.36
C GLY A 188 15.75 3.80 -11.90
N LEU A 189 16.89 3.66 -11.22
CA LEU A 189 17.08 4.13 -9.84
C LEU A 189 16.92 5.65 -9.67
N SER A 190 17.00 6.41 -10.78
CA SER A 190 16.74 7.85 -10.80
C SER A 190 15.26 8.21 -10.89
N ASP A 191 14.36 7.24 -10.99
CA ASP A 191 12.93 7.51 -11.05
C ASP A 191 12.48 8.26 -9.78
N PRO A 192 11.71 9.35 -9.89
CA PRO A 192 11.25 10.11 -8.73
C PRO A 192 10.49 9.28 -7.70
N LYS A 193 9.78 8.23 -8.12
CA LYS A 193 9.07 7.32 -7.20
C LYS A 193 10.04 6.47 -6.39
N ILE A 194 11.12 6.01 -7.02
CA ILE A 194 12.18 5.27 -6.34
C ILE A 194 12.94 6.21 -5.41
N THR A 195 13.39 7.36 -5.89
CA THR A 195 14.20 8.30 -5.08
C THR A 195 13.42 8.97 -3.93
N PHE A 196 12.10 8.78 -3.86
CA PHE A 196 11.25 9.37 -2.83
C PHE A 196 11.66 9.00 -1.39
N TYR A 197 12.29 7.83 -1.18
CA TYR A 197 12.83 7.48 0.15
C TYR A 197 13.88 8.46 0.68
N LYS A 198 14.60 9.17 -0.19
CA LYS A 198 15.52 10.25 0.23
C LYS A 198 14.74 11.49 0.61
N ARG A 199 13.72 11.81 -0.18
CA ARG A 199 12.95 13.03 -0.01
C ARG A 199 12.08 12.99 1.24
N ILE A 200 11.55 11.83 1.61
CA ILE A 200 10.77 11.68 2.83
C ILE A 200 11.61 11.96 4.09
N LYS A 201 12.93 11.72 4.06
CA LYS A 201 13.84 12.12 5.15
C LYS A 201 14.02 13.63 5.27
N GLU A 202 13.92 14.36 4.18
CA GLU A 202 13.87 15.82 4.23
C GLU A 202 12.53 16.33 4.84
N ILE A 203 11.44 15.56 4.68
CA ILE A 203 10.16 15.86 5.34
C ILE A 203 10.26 15.54 6.83
N GLU A 204 10.77 14.37 7.19
CA GLU A 204 11.07 13.97 8.57
C GLU A 204 11.90 15.03 9.30
N ALA A 205 12.99 15.51 8.69
CA ALA A 205 13.83 16.54 9.27
C ALA A 205 13.09 17.87 9.49
N LYS A 206 12.12 18.21 8.64
CA LYS A 206 11.29 19.43 8.79
C LYS A 206 10.22 19.30 9.85
N LEU A 207 9.69 18.09 10.08
CA LEU A 207 8.78 17.84 11.22
C LEU A 207 9.47 18.15 12.54
N ALA A 208 10.79 17.95 12.61
CA ALA A 208 11.64 18.24 13.77
C ALA A 208 11.19 17.50 15.06
N ASP A 209 10.39 16.45 14.91
CA ASP A 209 9.98 15.55 15.97
C ASP A 209 10.85 14.30 15.95
N ARG A 210 11.67 14.12 17.00
CA ARG A 210 12.59 12.98 17.10
C ARG A 210 11.89 11.68 17.41
N SER A 211 10.65 11.74 17.91
CA SER A 211 9.83 10.57 18.18
C SER A 211 9.23 9.97 16.92
N ILE A 212 9.40 10.60 15.75
CA ILE A 212 8.82 10.13 14.49
C ILE A 212 9.93 9.88 13.48
N SER A 213 9.92 8.69 12.87
CA SER A 213 10.69 8.40 11.66
C SER A 213 9.76 8.06 10.51
N LEU A 214 10.05 8.61 9.33
CA LEU A 214 9.29 8.39 8.11
C LEU A 214 10.11 7.56 7.13
N GLU A 215 9.50 6.54 6.55
CA GLU A 215 10.13 5.70 5.53
C GLU A 215 9.23 5.54 4.33
N SER A 216 9.83 5.42 3.14
CA SER A 216 9.12 5.07 1.91
C SER A 216 9.74 3.85 1.29
N ILE A 217 8.90 2.87 0.96
CA ILE A 217 9.31 1.57 0.47
C ILE A 217 8.48 1.20 -0.75
N ILE A 218 9.17 0.78 -1.82
CA ILE A 218 8.53 0.15 -2.97
C ILE A 218 8.65 -1.36 -2.81
N VAL A 219 7.51 -2.04 -2.92
CA VAL A 219 7.45 -3.49 -2.93
C VAL A 219 7.17 -3.95 -4.36
N SER A 220 8.19 -4.43 -5.06
CA SER A 220 8.05 -4.87 -6.44
C SER A 220 7.20 -6.15 -6.53
N VAL A 221 6.10 -6.05 -7.28
CA VAL A 221 5.28 -7.21 -7.68
C VAL A 221 5.83 -7.89 -8.94
N THR A 222 6.79 -7.24 -9.60
CA THR A 222 7.48 -7.75 -10.79
C THR A 222 8.78 -8.45 -10.38
N PRO A 223 9.02 -9.69 -10.82
CA PRO A 223 10.29 -10.37 -10.58
C PRO A 223 11.49 -9.54 -11.01
N HIS A 224 12.60 -9.62 -10.27
CA HIS A 224 13.84 -8.88 -10.55
C HIS A 224 14.33 -9.13 -11.98
N ASN A 225 14.38 -10.40 -12.40
CA ASN A 225 14.78 -10.81 -13.74
C ASN A 225 13.85 -10.31 -14.88
N ASN A 226 12.68 -9.76 -14.55
CA ASN A 226 11.72 -9.22 -15.51
C ASN A 226 11.76 -7.69 -15.60
N ILE A 227 12.72 -7.04 -14.95
CA ILE A 227 12.89 -5.57 -14.94
C ILE A 227 14.16 -5.23 -15.75
N PRO A 228 14.02 -4.76 -17.00
CA PRO A 228 15.16 -4.56 -17.90
C PRO A 228 16.23 -3.60 -17.37
N TRP A 229 15.83 -2.54 -16.66
CA TRP A 229 16.76 -1.55 -16.13
C TRP A 229 17.48 -2.01 -14.85
N ALA A 230 16.97 -3.05 -14.17
CA ALA A 230 17.50 -3.55 -12.91
C ALA A 230 18.30 -4.85 -13.06
N ILE A 231 18.39 -5.41 -14.29
CA ILE A 231 18.92 -6.76 -14.51
C ILE A 231 20.38 -6.94 -14.07
N ASP A 232 21.18 -5.88 -14.15
CA ASP A 232 22.59 -5.86 -13.74
C ASP A 232 22.81 -5.22 -12.35
N ILE A 233 21.73 -4.90 -11.64
CA ILE A 233 21.77 -4.31 -10.30
C ILE A 233 21.59 -5.43 -9.27
N THR A 234 22.42 -5.45 -8.23
CA THR A 234 22.31 -6.45 -7.16
C THR A 234 21.07 -6.21 -6.29
N GLU A 235 20.55 -7.25 -5.65
CA GLU A 235 19.47 -7.13 -4.68
C GLU A 235 19.85 -6.17 -3.53
N GLU A 236 21.09 -6.25 -3.04
CA GLU A 236 21.62 -5.32 -2.02
C GLU A 236 21.50 -3.85 -2.45
N THR A 237 21.91 -3.50 -3.68
CA THR A 237 21.76 -2.14 -4.18
C THR A 237 20.29 -1.74 -4.36
N LEU A 238 19.39 -2.67 -4.67
CA LEU A 238 17.95 -2.39 -4.74
C LEU A 238 17.37 -2.14 -3.34
N GLU A 239 17.78 -2.93 -2.34
CA GLU A 239 17.40 -2.76 -0.93
C GLU A 239 17.92 -1.43 -0.34
N GLU A 240 19.15 -1.03 -0.67
CA GLU A 240 19.70 0.30 -0.33
C GLU A 240 18.87 1.45 -0.95
N ASN A 241 18.13 1.18 -2.02
CA ASN A 241 17.17 2.11 -2.63
C ASN A 241 15.73 1.85 -2.20
N HIS A 242 15.53 1.10 -1.12
CA HIS A 242 14.25 0.79 -0.49
C HIS A 242 13.28 0.06 -1.44
N ILE A 243 13.83 -0.78 -2.33
CA ILE A 243 13.07 -1.65 -3.24
C ILE A 243 13.20 -3.09 -2.74
N PHE A 244 12.06 -3.71 -2.41
CA PHE A 244 11.99 -5.10 -1.97
C PHE A 244 11.11 -5.93 -2.91
N PHE A 245 11.40 -7.22 -3.07
CA PHE A 245 10.72 -8.08 -4.05
C PHE A 245 9.78 -9.09 -3.39
N GLN A 246 8.52 -9.16 -3.85
CA GLN A 246 7.57 -10.10 -3.24
C GLN A 246 7.79 -11.56 -3.63
N LYS A 247 8.31 -11.84 -4.83
CA LYS A 247 8.33 -13.20 -5.39
C LYS A 247 9.60 -13.95 -5.06
N GLU A 248 10.72 -13.27 -5.12
CA GLU A 248 12.05 -13.79 -4.82
C GLU A 248 12.25 -13.94 -3.31
N ASP A 249 11.76 -12.97 -2.53
CA ASP A 249 11.93 -12.88 -1.08
C ASP A 249 10.62 -13.14 -0.30
N ASP A 250 9.67 -13.91 -0.86
CA ASP A 250 8.29 -14.06 -0.32
C ASP A 250 8.21 -14.34 1.19
N ARG A 251 9.28 -14.91 1.78
CA ARG A 251 9.40 -15.21 3.22
C ARG A 251 10.25 -14.22 4.03
N THR A 252 11.05 -13.39 3.39
CA THR A 252 12.13 -12.59 3.99
C THR A 252 11.94 -11.09 3.80
N TYR A 253 11.26 -10.62 2.74
CA TYR A 253 11.19 -9.18 2.46
C TYR A 253 10.50 -8.38 3.57
N ILE A 254 9.47 -8.95 4.21
CA ILE A 254 8.82 -8.29 5.36
C ILE A 254 9.80 -8.14 6.52
N GLU A 255 10.61 -9.17 6.79
CA GLU A 255 11.65 -9.09 7.82
C GLU A 255 12.70 -8.03 7.46
N LYS A 256 13.11 -7.95 6.20
CA LYS A 256 14.04 -6.92 5.71
C LYS A 256 13.44 -5.51 5.88
N ILE A 257 12.15 -5.32 5.59
CA ILE A 257 11.43 -4.05 5.86
C ILE A 257 11.50 -3.71 7.34
N PHE A 258 11.21 -4.64 8.25
CA PHE A 258 11.31 -4.35 9.68
C PHE A 258 12.74 -4.06 10.13
N LYS A 259 13.76 -4.71 9.57
CA LYS A 259 15.19 -4.41 9.86
C LYS A 259 15.63 -3.04 9.36
N LEU A 260 14.98 -2.53 8.32
CA LEU A 260 15.25 -1.19 7.80
C LEU A 260 14.65 -0.12 8.72
N VAL A 261 13.44 -0.35 9.23
CA VAL A 261 12.63 0.70 9.86
C VAL A 261 12.63 0.68 11.38
N VAL A 262 13.10 -0.40 12.03
CA VAL A 262 13.11 -0.55 13.50
C VAL A 262 14.43 -1.08 14.05
#